data_AF-A0A2N0VHP8-F1
#
_entry.id   AF-A0A2N0VHP8-F1
#
_cell.length_a   1.000
_cell.length_b   1.000
_cell.length_c   1.000
_cell.angle_alpha   90.00
_cell.angle_beta   90.00
_cell.angle_gamma   90.00
#
_symmetry.space_group_name_H-M   'P 1'
#
loop_
_entity.id
_entity.type
_entity.pdbx_description
1 polymer ?
#
loop_
_entity_poly.entity_id
_entity_poly.type
_entity_poly.pdbx_seq_one_letter_code
_entity_poly.pdbx_strand_id
1 'polypeptide(L)'
;MNNYPIVYIPDNFQLPPDLPYQVENNEVSKKLGRKPKRPSKPIKKEKPTFPGIKGLDMLLVYSIIGSFFGGFLYLLGGSDILEMWPILLIPFVAIILTADEFRETLVTVIKSIFNWSKEYKTYKDRLSQYNSSITNHQQNLNTFNKKQLEYKQKTNRYFAERKKLTQSKEWQKYIDGQIRKSVLEKFSKYYKKNRYDLDHFDITKLKPKLSDRYTNEGFSESFFYNYLILLFDENRIITQHSVGIYYPDFIIATENQFNLDIEIDEPYAFETREPIHYYFDDTDIVADEIRNKFFKDHGWVVIRFTEKQILTQPESCCAEIIRVCKELYIPFNENCEVDIDLDISIEKMPSYNECLEAEKNKTREKLHSLI
;
A
#
# COMPACT_ATOMS: atom_id res chain seq x y z
N MET A 1 6.20 9.59 12.64
CA MET A 1 6.94 9.64 11.36
C MET A 1 6.01 10.21 10.31
N ASN A 2 6.37 11.35 9.75
CA ASN A 2 5.60 11.98 8.67
C ASN A 2 5.91 11.23 7.37
N ASN A 3 4.88 10.65 6.78
CA ASN A 3 4.98 9.97 5.49
C ASN A 3 4.20 10.77 4.46
N TYR A 4 4.74 10.85 3.24
CA TYR A 4 4.07 11.44 2.09
C TYR A 4 2.98 10.52 1.53
N PRO A 5 1.91 11.08 0.95
CA PRO A 5 1.57 12.51 0.95
C PRO A 5 1.25 13.02 2.35
N ILE A 6 1.73 14.22 2.68
CA ILE A 6 1.48 14.86 3.98
C ILE A 6 0.32 15.84 3.81
N VAL A 7 -0.71 15.69 4.63
CA VAL A 7 -1.88 16.58 4.63
C VAL A 7 -2.02 17.24 6.00
N TYR A 8 -1.94 18.57 6.03
CA TYR A 8 -2.23 19.36 7.22
C TYR A 8 -3.53 20.15 7.04
N ILE A 9 -4.47 19.93 7.95
CA ILE A 9 -5.75 20.64 8.00
C ILE A 9 -5.72 21.60 9.20
N PRO A 10 -6.22 22.85 9.09
CA PRO A 10 -6.28 23.79 10.20
C PRO A 10 -7.06 23.27 11.41
N ASP A 11 -6.51 23.44 12.62
CA ASP A 11 -7.06 22.88 13.88
C ASP A 11 -8.40 23.52 14.29
N ASN A 12 -8.72 24.70 13.74
CA ASN A 12 -9.96 25.42 14.02
C ASN A 12 -11.15 24.96 13.17
N PHE A 13 -10.98 23.88 12.39
CA PHE A 13 -12.03 23.30 11.59
C PHE A 13 -13.03 22.53 12.47
N GLN A 14 -14.16 23.18 12.77
CA GLN A 14 -15.37 22.50 13.19
C GLN A 14 -16.37 22.58 12.05
N LEU A 15 -16.61 21.43 11.40
CA LEU A 15 -17.76 21.24 10.50
C LEU A 15 -19.02 21.72 11.24
N PRO A 16 -19.86 22.57 10.63
CA PRO A 16 -21.18 22.85 11.18
C PRO A 16 -21.89 21.52 11.49
N PRO A 17 -22.37 21.30 12.73
CA PRO A 17 -22.94 20.03 13.15
C PRO A 17 -24.18 19.63 12.33
N ASP A 18 -24.80 20.60 11.65
CA ASP A 18 -26.05 20.43 10.91
C ASP A 18 -25.82 20.27 9.39
N LEU A 19 -24.62 19.90 8.96
CA LEU A 19 -24.36 19.62 7.55
C LEU A 19 -25.12 18.35 7.09
N PRO A 20 -25.81 18.37 5.92
CA PRO A 20 -26.62 17.26 5.43
C PRO A 20 -25.89 15.91 5.30
N TYR A 21 -24.56 15.92 5.23
CA TYR A 21 -23.73 14.74 4.98
C TYR A 21 -23.66 13.75 6.17
N GLN A 22 -23.83 14.21 7.43
CA GLN A 22 -23.87 13.28 8.57
C GLN A 22 -25.14 12.41 8.58
N VAL A 23 -26.25 12.92 8.03
CA VAL A 23 -27.47 12.13 7.76
C VAL A 23 -27.22 11.14 6.61
N GLU A 24 -26.35 11.50 5.67
CA GLU A 24 -26.09 10.78 4.41
C GLU A 24 -25.28 9.50 4.60
N ASN A 25 -24.24 9.46 5.45
CA ASN A 25 -23.45 8.24 5.69
C ASN A 25 -24.27 7.09 6.33
N ASN A 26 -25.26 7.42 7.16
CA ASN A 26 -26.18 6.45 7.73
C ASN A 26 -27.26 5.97 6.74
N GLU A 27 -27.65 6.79 5.76
CA GLU A 27 -28.58 6.39 4.70
C GLU A 27 -27.90 5.60 3.57
N VAL A 28 -26.69 6.00 3.17
CA VAL A 28 -25.89 5.32 2.13
C VAL A 28 -25.55 3.90 2.57
N SER A 29 -25.12 3.72 3.82
CA SER A 29 -24.84 2.38 4.38
C SER A 29 -26.11 1.52 4.50
N LYS A 30 -27.27 2.12 4.77
CA LYS A 30 -28.59 1.44 4.74
C LYS A 30 -29.04 1.06 3.32
N LYS A 31 -28.79 1.90 2.30
CA LYS A 31 -29.25 1.68 0.91
C LYS A 31 -28.31 0.79 0.08
N LEU A 32 -26.99 0.95 0.21
CA LEU A 32 -26.00 0.18 -0.58
C LEU A 32 -25.62 -1.16 0.09
N GLY A 33 -25.86 -1.28 1.40
CA GLY A 33 -25.45 -2.44 2.18
C GLY A 33 -23.94 -2.49 2.41
N ARG A 34 -23.47 -3.55 3.07
CA ARG A 34 -22.04 -3.71 3.40
C ARG A 34 -21.24 -4.18 2.19
N LYS A 35 -20.08 -3.56 1.94
CA LYS A 35 -19.12 -3.97 0.92
C LYS A 35 -18.70 -5.45 1.16
N PRO A 36 -18.74 -6.31 0.14
CA PRO A 36 -18.33 -7.71 0.29
C PRO A 36 -16.85 -7.78 0.69
N LYS A 37 -16.51 -8.72 1.59
CA LYS A 37 -15.13 -8.95 2.05
C LYS A 37 -14.50 -10.09 1.26
N ARG A 38 -13.22 -9.93 0.89
CA ARG A 38 -12.46 -10.92 0.14
C ARG A 38 -12.21 -12.17 1.01
N PRO A 39 -12.46 -13.39 0.51
CA PRO A 39 -12.17 -14.60 1.25
C PRO A 39 -10.65 -14.82 1.40
N SER A 40 -10.21 -15.33 2.56
CA SER A 40 -8.81 -15.63 2.86
C SER A 40 -8.33 -16.91 2.17
N LYS A 41 -7.06 -16.93 1.75
CA LYS A 41 -6.45 -18.09 1.06
C LYS A 41 -6.15 -19.23 2.05
N PRO A 42 -6.48 -20.49 1.71
CA PRO A 42 -6.07 -21.65 2.51
C PRO A 42 -4.55 -21.83 2.55
N ILE A 43 -4.01 -22.26 3.68
CA ILE A 43 -2.58 -22.48 3.89
C ILE A 43 -2.23 -23.95 3.59
N LYS A 44 -1.22 -24.18 2.73
CA LYS A 44 -0.73 -25.53 2.42
C LYS A 44 0.25 -25.99 3.50
N LYS A 45 0.06 -27.20 4.04
CA LYS A 45 1.00 -27.81 4.99
C LYS A 45 2.10 -28.58 4.25
N GLU A 46 3.28 -28.61 4.85
CA GLU A 46 4.47 -29.25 4.28
C GLU A 46 4.37 -30.78 4.29
N LYS A 47 5.10 -31.40 3.34
CA LYS A 47 5.20 -32.85 3.21
C LYS A 47 6.17 -33.38 4.28
N PRO A 48 5.84 -34.45 5.02
CA PRO A 48 6.78 -35.04 5.97
C PRO A 48 8.00 -35.58 5.21
N THR A 49 9.17 -35.30 5.76
CA THR A 49 10.45 -35.85 5.28
C THR A 49 10.63 -37.25 5.84
N PHE A 50 11.28 -38.14 5.08
CA PHE A 50 11.65 -39.44 5.62
C PHE A 50 12.71 -39.23 6.71
N PRO A 51 12.54 -39.81 7.91
CA PRO A 51 13.53 -39.66 8.97
C PRO A 51 14.85 -40.27 8.51
N GLY A 52 15.96 -39.56 8.69
CA GLY A 52 17.28 -40.12 8.44
C GLY A 52 17.55 -41.29 9.38
N ILE A 53 17.64 -42.50 8.86
CA ILE A 53 17.87 -43.72 9.67
C ILE A 53 19.38 -43.95 9.78
N LYS A 54 19.94 -43.70 10.96
CA LYS A 54 21.33 -44.06 11.28
C LYS A 54 21.47 -45.59 11.28
N GLY A 55 22.48 -46.12 10.60
CA GLY A 55 22.74 -47.57 10.50
C GLY A 55 22.10 -48.27 9.28
N LEU A 56 21.37 -47.54 8.43
CA LEU A 56 20.88 -48.09 7.15
C LEU A 56 22.05 -48.54 6.24
N ASP A 57 23.18 -47.83 6.30
CA ASP A 57 24.40 -48.19 5.59
C ASP A 57 24.96 -49.54 6.04
N MET A 58 24.89 -49.85 7.34
CA MET A 58 25.30 -51.15 7.88
C MET A 58 24.39 -52.27 7.37
N LEU A 59 23.07 -52.05 7.34
CA LEU A 59 22.11 -53.02 6.76
C LEU A 59 22.37 -53.27 5.27
N LEU A 60 22.68 -52.23 4.50
CA LEU A 60 23.10 -52.35 3.09
C LEU A 60 24.38 -53.17 2.95
N VAL A 61 25.38 -52.92 3.78
CA VAL A 61 26.64 -53.69 3.80
C VAL A 61 26.38 -55.16 4.10
N TYR A 62 25.57 -55.50 5.10
CA TYR A 62 25.21 -56.89 5.41
C TYR A 62 24.41 -57.57 4.28
N SER A 63 23.50 -56.84 3.62
CA SER A 63 22.75 -57.35 2.46
C SER A 63 23.66 -57.62 1.26
N ILE A 64 24.68 -56.78 1.06
CA ILE A 64 25.68 -56.96 -0.01
C ILE A 64 26.54 -58.18 0.30
N ILE A 65 27.08 -58.28 1.53
CA ILE A 65 27.88 -59.44 1.97
C ILE A 65 27.09 -60.74 1.84
N GLY A 66 25.82 -60.75 2.27
CA GLY A 66 24.94 -61.91 2.14
C GLY A 66 24.71 -62.33 0.69
N SER A 67 24.51 -61.36 -0.22
CA SER A 67 24.34 -61.63 -1.65
C SER A 67 25.61 -62.19 -2.30
N PHE A 68 26.79 -61.68 -1.93
CA PHE A 68 28.07 -62.21 -2.41
C PHE A 68 28.33 -63.64 -1.92
N PHE A 69 28.03 -63.91 -0.65
CA PHE A 69 28.19 -65.24 -0.08
C PHE A 69 27.23 -66.26 -0.72
N GLY A 70 25.97 -65.86 -0.96
CA GLY A 70 25.00 -66.68 -1.70
C GLY A 70 25.43 -66.98 -3.14
N GLY A 71 25.94 -65.96 -3.85
CA GLY A 71 26.47 -66.13 -5.21
C GLY A 71 27.72 -67.01 -5.27
N PHE A 72 28.61 -66.90 -4.29
CA PHE A 72 29.81 -67.75 -4.18
C PHE A 72 29.43 -69.22 -3.94
N LEU A 73 28.45 -69.48 -3.07
CA LEU A 73 27.96 -70.85 -2.83
C LEU A 73 27.24 -71.43 -4.06
N TYR A 74 26.48 -70.61 -4.79
CA TYR A 74 25.86 -71.00 -6.06
C TYR A 74 26.90 -71.44 -7.11
N LEU A 75 28.04 -70.74 -7.19
CA LEU A 75 29.12 -71.09 -8.09
C LEU A 75 29.85 -72.38 -7.71
N LEU A 76 29.83 -72.79 -6.44
CA LEU A 76 30.58 -73.95 -5.94
C LEU A 76 29.83 -75.29 -6.01
N GLY A 77 28.50 -75.32 -6.09
CA GLY A 77 27.75 -76.60 -5.94
C GLY A 77 26.82 -77.01 -7.07
N GLY A 78 26.84 -76.37 -8.24
CA GLY A 78 26.01 -76.79 -9.38
C GLY A 78 24.49 -76.66 -9.14
N SER A 79 23.69 -76.95 -10.16
CA SER A 79 22.26 -76.64 -10.24
C SER A 79 21.34 -77.29 -9.19
N ASP A 80 21.85 -78.20 -8.37
CA ASP A 80 21.08 -78.94 -7.36
C ASP A 80 20.97 -78.19 -6.00
N ILE A 81 21.60 -77.01 -5.86
CA ILE A 81 21.55 -76.17 -4.64
C ILE A 81 20.17 -75.56 -4.35
N LEU A 82 19.27 -75.50 -5.34
CA LEU A 82 17.93 -74.94 -5.15
C LEU A 82 17.11 -75.67 -4.08
N GLU A 83 17.44 -76.91 -3.72
CA GLU A 83 16.80 -77.65 -2.61
C GLU A 83 17.45 -77.39 -1.23
N MET A 84 18.64 -76.77 -1.17
CA MET A 84 19.39 -76.51 0.07
C MET A 84 19.17 -75.10 0.66
N TRP A 85 18.30 -74.28 0.06
CA TRP A 85 17.96 -72.93 0.57
C TRP A 85 17.57 -72.88 2.07
N PRO A 86 16.95 -73.91 2.70
CA PRO A 86 16.65 -73.87 4.13
C PRO A 86 17.92 -73.93 4.98
N ILE A 87 18.98 -74.61 4.53
CA ILE A 87 20.26 -74.74 5.24
C ILE A 87 21.05 -73.44 5.16
N LEU A 88 20.96 -72.73 4.03
CA LEU A 88 21.58 -71.42 3.83
C LEU A 88 20.92 -70.31 4.67
N LEU A 89 19.65 -70.47 5.04
CA LEU A 89 18.95 -69.54 5.93
C LEU A 89 19.34 -69.70 7.41
N ILE A 90 19.81 -70.87 7.84
CA ILE A 90 20.18 -71.14 9.23
C ILE A 90 21.23 -70.17 9.78
N PRO A 91 22.39 -69.92 9.11
CA PRO A 91 23.37 -68.95 9.60
C PRO A 91 22.85 -67.51 9.55
N PHE A 92 21.98 -67.17 8.59
CA PHE A 92 21.36 -65.85 8.51
C PHE A 92 20.40 -65.62 9.69
N VAL A 93 19.56 -66.62 9.99
CA VAL A 93 18.67 -66.63 11.15
C VAL A 93 19.48 -66.63 12.44
N ALA A 94 20.58 -67.37 12.53
CA ALA A 94 21.47 -67.36 13.69
C ALA A 94 22.09 -65.98 13.92
N ILE A 95 22.62 -65.31 12.90
CA ILE A 95 23.15 -63.95 13.00
C ILE A 95 22.07 -62.96 13.44
N ILE A 96 20.86 -63.07 12.89
CA ILE A 96 19.70 -62.25 13.29
C ILE A 96 19.31 -62.50 14.76
N LEU A 97 19.47 -63.74 15.25
CA LEU A 97 19.11 -64.14 16.61
C LEU A 97 20.22 -63.88 17.65
N THR A 98 21.49 -63.84 17.26
CA THR A 98 22.63 -63.71 18.20
C THR A 98 23.31 -62.35 18.22
N ALA A 99 23.09 -61.48 17.23
CA ALA A 99 23.70 -60.15 17.17
C ALA A 99 22.72 -59.08 17.69
N ASP A 100 22.80 -58.75 18.98
CA ASP A 100 21.93 -57.77 19.64
C ASP A 100 21.92 -56.40 18.93
N GLU A 101 23.08 -55.95 18.44
CA GLU A 101 23.22 -54.69 17.70
C GLU A 101 22.43 -54.66 16.38
N PHE A 102 22.37 -55.82 15.68
CA PHE A 102 21.62 -55.94 14.44
C PHE A 102 20.12 -55.91 14.71
N ARG A 103 19.68 -56.60 15.77
CA ARG A 103 18.27 -56.63 16.19
C ARG A 103 17.77 -55.24 16.58
N GLU A 104 18.54 -54.47 17.35
CA GLU A 104 18.18 -53.10 17.73
C GLU A 104 18.11 -52.14 16.53
N THR A 105 19.07 -52.26 15.60
CA THR A 105 19.07 -51.49 14.36
C THR A 105 17.85 -51.82 13.50
N LEU A 106 17.54 -53.10 13.33
CA LEU A 106 16.38 -53.57 12.57
C LEU A 106 15.06 -53.08 13.19
N VAL A 107 14.91 -53.19 14.51
CA VAL A 107 13.72 -52.68 15.24
C VAL A 107 13.58 -51.17 15.05
N THR A 108 14.67 -50.41 15.09
CA THR A 108 14.68 -48.96 14.88
C THR A 108 14.26 -48.58 13.46
N VAL A 109 14.76 -49.31 12.45
CA VAL A 109 14.38 -49.13 11.05
C VAL A 109 12.88 -49.42 10.86
N ILE A 110 12.40 -50.55 11.38
CA ILE A 110 10.99 -50.95 11.30
C ILE A 110 10.08 -49.91 11.96
N LYS A 111 10.43 -49.42 13.16
CA LYS A 111 9.68 -48.35 13.85
C LYS A 111 9.66 -47.06 13.05
N SER A 112 10.79 -46.67 12.46
CA SER A 112 10.90 -45.45 11.64
C SER A 112 10.05 -45.52 10.37
N ILE A 113 10.05 -46.67 9.69
CA ILE A 113 9.20 -46.93 8.52
C ILE A 113 7.72 -46.90 8.91
N PHE A 114 7.35 -47.53 10.03
CA PHE A 114 5.98 -47.56 10.51
C PHE A 114 5.46 -46.16 10.89
N ASN A 115 6.26 -45.38 11.60
CA ASN A 115 5.93 -44.00 11.98
C ASN A 115 5.80 -43.10 10.75
N TRP A 116 6.76 -43.16 9.82
CA TRP A 116 6.69 -42.40 8.57
C TRP A 116 5.48 -42.79 7.72
N SER A 117 5.15 -44.09 7.64
CA SER A 117 3.95 -44.57 6.94
C SER A 117 2.67 -43.98 7.53
N LYS A 118 2.56 -43.93 8.86
CA LYS A 118 1.44 -43.28 9.58
C LYS A 118 1.36 -41.78 9.27
N GLU A 119 2.47 -41.06 9.38
CA GLU A 119 2.54 -39.62 9.08
C GLU A 119 2.22 -39.30 7.63
N TYR A 120 2.71 -40.12 6.70
CA TYR A 120 2.46 -39.98 5.27
C TYR A 120 0.99 -40.22 4.93
N LYS A 121 0.34 -41.20 5.58
CA LYS A 121 -1.12 -41.38 5.48
C LYS A 121 -1.86 -40.15 5.99
N THR A 122 -1.51 -39.62 7.16
CA THR A 122 -2.13 -38.39 7.67
C THR A 122 -1.86 -37.18 6.76
N TYR A 123 -0.68 -37.08 6.14
CA TYR A 123 -0.38 -36.05 5.15
C TYR A 123 -1.29 -36.16 3.91
N LYS A 124 -1.54 -37.37 3.39
CA LYS A 124 -2.48 -37.58 2.28
C LYS A 124 -3.90 -37.11 2.63
N ASP A 125 -4.38 -37.42 3.83
CA ASP A 125 -5.70 -36.97 4.30
C ASP A 125 -5.77 -35.44 4.37
N ARG A 126 -4.73 -34.79 4.94
CA ARG A 126 -4.64 -33.32 4.99
C ARG A 126 -4.54 -32.69 3.60
N LEU A 127 -3.84 -33.32 2.66
CA LEU A 127 -3.73 -32.85 1.28
C LEU A 127 -5.07 -32.92 0.56
N SER A 128 -5.84 -33.99 0.79
CA SER A 128 -7.21 -34.11 0.29
C SER A 128 -8.11 -32.99 0.84
N GLN A 129 -8.07 -32.74 2.16
CA GLN A 129 -8.80 -31.63 2.80
C GLN A 129 -8.37 -30.25 2.27
N TYR A 130 -7.07 -30.04 2.04
CA TYR A 130 -6.54 -28.81 1.45
C TYR A 130 -7.07 -28.61 0.03
N ASN A 131 -7.07 -29.65 -0.81
CA ASN A 131 -7.60 -29.56 -2.17
C ASN A 131 -9.09 -29.21 -2.16
N SER A 132 -9.90 -29.84 -1.30
CA SER A 132 -11.31 -29.47 -1.10
C SER A 132 -11.47 -28.02 -0.63
N SER A 133 -10.59 -27.55 0.26
CA SER A 133 -10.59 -26.16 0.75
C SER A 133 -10.23 -25.15 -0.35
N ILE A 134 -9.32 -25.51 -1.27
CA ILE A 134 -8.96 -24.68 -2.42
C ILE A 134 -10.11 -24.58 -3.41
N THR A 135 -10.80 -25.70 -3.70
CA THR A 135 -11.99 -25.68 -4.56
C THR A 135 -13.10 -24.81 -3.96
N ASN A 136 -13.36 -24.94 -2.65
CA ASN A 136 -14.30 -24.07 -1.95
C ASN A 136 -13.85 -22.59 -1.98
N HIS A 137 -12.56 -22.31 -1.79
CA HIS A 137 -12.02 -20.96 -1.90
C HIS A 137 -12.22 -20.36 -3.29
N GLN A 138 -12.03 -21.13 -4.36
CA GLN A 138 -12.30 -20.68 -5.74
C GLN A 138 -13.79 -20.37 -5.97
N GLN A 139 -14.70 -21.21 -5.46
CA GLN A 139 -16.14 -20.95 -5.51
C GLN A 139 -16.51 -19.68 -4.72
N ASN A 140 -15.90 -19.47 -3.56
CA ASN A 140 -16.08 -18.27 -2.76
C ASN A 140 -15.52 -17.02 -3.44
N LEU A 141 -14.40 -17.12 -4.16
CA LEU A 141 -13.85 -16.03 -4.96
C LEU A 141 -14.78 -15.66 -6.12
N ASN A 142 -15.32 -16.65 -6.84
CA ASN A 142 -16.29 -16.39 -7.92
C ASN A 142 -17.56 -15.70 -7.39
N THR A 143 -18.04 -16.17 -6.23
CA THR A 143 -19.18 -15.57 -5.53
C THR A 143 -18.87 -14.14 -5.07
N PHE A 144 -17.68 -13.90 -4.53
CA PHE A 144 -17.20 -12.58 -4.14
C PHE A 144 -17.14 -11.64 -5.33
N ASN A 145 -16.54 -12.05 -6.45
CA ASN A 145 -16.44 -11.24 -7.66
C ASN A 145 -17.82 -10.85 -8.20
N LYS A 146 -18.77 -11.79 -8.20
CA LYS A 146 -20.16 -11.51 -8.59
C LYS A 146 -20.82 -10.47 -7.67
N LYS A 147 -20.71 -10.66 -6.35
CA LYS A 147 -21.24 -9.71 -5.35
C LYS A 147 -20.58 -8.33 -5.44
N GLN A 148 -19.27 -8.29 -5.74
CA GLN A 148 -18.53 -7.04 -5.93
C GLN A 148 -19.01 -6.29 -7.17
N LEU A 149 -19.24 -7.01 -8.27
CA LEU A 149 -19.80 -6.42 -9.49
C LEU A 149 -21.22 -5.88 -9.28
N GLU A 150 -22.08 -6.64 -8.60
CA GLU A 150 -23.43 -6.20 -8.23
C GLU A 150 -23.39 -4.97 -7.31
N TYR A 151 -22.49 -4.95 -6.33
CA TYR A 151 -22.28 -3.80 -5.46
C TYR A 151 -21.82 -2.57 -6.25
N LYS A 152 -20.87 -2.74 -7.18
CA LYS A 152 -20.39 -1.66 -8.08
C LYS A 152 -21.54 -1.10 -8.94
N GLN A 153 -22.37 -1.97 -9.51
CA GLN A 153 -23.53 -1.55 -10.30
C GLN A 153 -24.57 -0.79 -9.48
N LYS A 154 -24.89 -1.25 -8.26
CA LYS A 154 -25.80 -0.54 -7.34
C LYS A 154 -25.26 0.83 -6.95
N THR A 155 -23.97 0.89 -6.65
CA THR A 155 -23.26 2.11 -6.28
C THR A 155 -23.30 3.13 -7.42
N ASN A 156 -23.01 2.69 -8.65
CA ASN A 156 -23.07 3.54 -9.83
C ASN A 156 -24.49 4.07 -10.11
N ARG A 157 -25.53 3.23 -9.97
CA ARG A 157 -26.92 3.66 -10.13
C ARG A 157 -27.32 4.70 -9.08
N TYR A 158 -26.99 4.45 -7.82
CA TYR A 158 -27.26 5.37 -6.72
C TYR A 158 -26.59 6.74 -6.96
N PHE A 159 -25.31 6.75 -7.33
CA PHE A 159 -24.60 8.00 -7.62
C PHE A 159 -25.11 8.69 -8.89
N ALA A 160 -25.55 7.95 -9.92
CA ALA A 160 -26.15 8.53 -11.11
C ALA A 160 -27.52 9.18 -10.83
N GLU A 161 -28.37 8.55 -10.01
CA GLU A 161 -29.64 9.13 -9.56
C GLU A 161 -29.40 10.36 -8.67
N ARG A 162 -28.41 10.31 -7.77
CA ARG A 162 -28.01 11.47 -6.95
C ARG A 162 -27.47 12.61 -7.80
N LYS A 163 -26.62 12.34 -8.79
CA LYS A 163 -26.11 13.36 -9.73
C LYS A 163 -27.24 14.15 -10.40
N LYS A 164 -28.34 13.49 -10.75
CA LYS A 164 -29.55 14.16 -11.30
C LYS A 164 -30.27 15.05 -10.28
N LEU A 165 -30.29 14.66 -9.00
CA LEU A 165 -30.88 15.46 -7.91
C LEU A 165 -30.00 16.66 -7.53
N THR A 166 -28.68 16.46 -7.43
CA THR A 166 -27.71 17.51 -7.06
C THR A 166 -27.54 18.57 -8.16
N GLN A 167 -27.78 18.20 -9.42
CA GLN A 167 -27.83 19.14 -10.55
C GLN A 167 -29.14 19.95 -10.63
N SER A 168 -30.09 19.74 -9.72
CA SER A 168 -31.27 20.62 -9.66
C SER A 168 -30.85 22.03 -9.21
N LYS A 169 -31.22 23.03 -10.00
CA LYS A 169 -30.92 24.46 -9.73
C LYS A 169 -31.38 24.92 -8.34
N GLU A 170 -32.35 24.22 -7.74
CA GLU A 170 -32.87 24.49 -6.40
C GLU A 170 -31.90 24.06 -5.28
N TRP A 171 -31.17 22.95 -5.46
CA TRP A 171 -30.24 22.42 -4.46
C TRP A 171 -28.96 23.26 -4.37
N GLN A 172 -28.44 23.67 -5.53
CA GLN A 172 -27.31 24.61 -5.64
C GLN A 172 -27.62 25.94 -4.95
N LYS A 173 -28.82 26.50 -5.20
CA LYS A 173 -29.26 27.77 -4.60
C LYS A 173 -29.45 27.69 -3.08
N TYR A 174 -29.78 26.52 -2.53
CA TYR A 174 -29.96 26.29 -1.10
C TYR A 174 -28.62 26.23 -0.34
N ILE A 175 -27.64 25.51 -0.88
CA ILE A 175 -26.30 25.39 -0.29
C ILE A 175 -25.55 26.72 -0.32
N ASP A 176 -25.54 27.40 -1.47
CA ASP A 176 -24.87 28.68 -1.64
C ASP A 176 -25.42 29.74 -0.68
N GLY A 177 -26.72 29.68 -0.35
CA GLY A 177 -27.35 30.62 0.59
C GLY A 177 -27.00 30.37 2.06
N GLN A 178 -26.95 29.12 2.51
CA GLN A 178 -26.78 28.75 3.92
C GLN A 178 -25.30 28.68 4.35
N ILE A 179 -24.44 28.15 3.48
CA ILE A 179 -23.00 28.04 3.77
C ILE A 179 -22.35 29.42 3.70
N ARG A 180 -22.61 30.20 2.65
CA ARG A 180 -21.97 31.52 2.46
C ARG A 180 -22.23 32.48 3.62
N LYS A 181 -23.45 32.49 4.17
CA LYS A 181 -23.82 33.38 5.28
C LYS A 181 -23.19 32.99 6.62
N SER A 182 -23.23 31.70 6.97
CA SER A 182 -22.69 31.21 8.25
C SER A 182 -21.16 31.19 8.29
N VAL A 183 -20.53 30.96 7.14
CA VAL A 183 -19.08 30.93 6.97
C VAL A 183 -18.52 32.36 7.02
N LEU A 184 -19.01 33.29 6.19
CA LEU A 184 -18.54 34.69 6.19
C LEU A 184 -18.64 35.38 7.55
N GLU A 185 -19.70 35.12 8.33
CA GLU A 185 -19.86 35.67 9.68
C GLU A 185 -18.81 35.14 10.67
N LYS A 186 -18.47 33.86 10.62
CA LYS A 186 -17.40 33.27 11.45
C LYS A 186 -15.99 33.72 11.01
N PHE A 187 -15.77 33.84 9.71
CA PHE A 187 -14.53 34.33 9.10
C PHE A 187 -14.19 35.75 9.54
N SER A 188 -15.16 36.66 9.46
CA SER A 188 -14.98 38.07 9.83
C SER A 188 -14.56 38.26 11.29
N LYS A 189 -14.91 37.31 12.17
CA LYS A 189 -14.66 37.35 13.61
C LYS A 189 -13.29 36.78 13.98
N TYR A 190 -12.81 35.79 13.24
CA TYR A 190 -11.49 35.17 13.45
C TYR A 190 -10.35 36.11 13.01
N TYR A 191 -10.46 36.72 11.83
CA TYR A 191 -9.45 37.65 11.30
C TYR A 191 -9.26 38.92 12.16
N LYS A 192 -10.33 39.44 12.77
CA LYS A 192 -10.24 40.61 13.66
C LYS A 192 -9.39 40.38 14.92
N LYS A 193 -9.11 39.12 15.30
CA LYS A 193 -8.49 38.78 16.59
C LYS A 193 -6.98 38.49 16.51
N ASN A 194 -6.48 37.99 15.38
CA ASN A 194 -5.08 37.57 15.22
C ASN A 194 -4.35 38.46 14.21
N ARG A 195 -3.94 39.66 14.63
CA ARG A 195 -3.17 40.61 13.81
C ARG A 195 -1.68 40.19 13.72
N TYR A 196 -1.34 39.50 12.64
CA TYR A 196 -0.10 39.73 11.89
C TYR A 196 -0.52 40.09 10.46
N ASP A 197 0.26 40.97 9.82
CA ASP A 197 -0.06 41.81 8.65
C ASP A 197 -0.41 41.04 7.35
N LEU A 198 -1.58 40.36 7.34
CA LEU A 198 -2.24 39.83 6.14
C LEU A 198 -3.34 40.76 5.62
N ASP A 199 -3.57 41.92 6.27
CA ASP A 199 -4.58 42.91 5.86
C ASP A 199 -4.29 43.50 4.45
N HIS A 200 -3.10 43.25 3.90
CA HIS A 200 -2.71 43.62 2.52
C HIS A 200 -2.70 42.45 1.52
N PHE A 201 -2.91 41.20 1.97
CA PHE A 201 -2.91 40.02 1.10
C PHE A 201 -4.33 39.76 0.56
N ASP A 202 -4.72 40.57 -0.41
CA ASP A 202 -6.01 40.39 -1.09
C ASP A 202 -5.88 39.31 -2.19
N ILE A 203 -6.19 38.07 -1.83
CA ILE A 203 -6.20 36.92 -2.75
C ILE A 203 -7.07 37.19 -3.99
N THR A 204 -8.12 38.00 -3.84
CA THR A 204 -9.01 38.36 -4.96
C THR A 204 -8.35 39.30 -5.99
N LYS A 205 -7.22 39.91 -5.63
CA LYS A 205 -6.39 40.73 -6.53
C LYS A 205 -5.19 39.98 -7.11
N LEU A 206 -4.93 38.75 -6.66
CA LEU A 206 -3.89 37.92 -7.25
C LEU A 206 -4.34 37.51 -8.65
N LYS A 207 -3.57 37.94 -9.65
CA LYS A 207 -3.75 37.45 -11.01
C LYS A 207 -2.85 36.23 -11.17
N PRO A 208 -3.34 35.14 -11.80
CA PRO A 208 -2.47 34.07 -12.24
C PRO A 208 -1.37 34.69 -13.09
N LYS A 209 -0.11 34.44 -12.75
CA LYS A 209 0.95 34.58 -13.72
C LYS A 209 0.95 33.28 -14.50
N LEU A 210 0.38 33.33 -15.71
CA LEU A 210 0.72 32.35 -16.74
C LEU A 210 2.25 32.35 -16.82
N SER A 211 2.89 31.21 -16.57
CA SER A 211 4.34 31.14 -16.68
C SER A 211 4.71 31.45 -18.12
N ASP A 212 5.30 32.62 -18.34
CA ASP A 212 5.97 32.92 -19.60
C ASP A 212 7.18 31.99 -19.69
N ARG A 213 6.95 30.79 -20.25
CA ARG A 213 7.92 29.82 -20.78
C ARG A 213 9.28 29.71 -20.06
N TYR A 214 9.51 28.56 -19.44
CA TYR A 214 10.82 27.88 -19.38
C TYR A 214 12.01 28.66 -18.81
N THR A 215 11.80 29.69 -17.98
CA THR A 215 12.92 30.39 -17.35
C THR A 215 12.75 30.43 -15.84
N ASN A 216 13.45 29.49 -15.19
CA ASN A 216 13.74 29.36 -13.75
C ASN A 216 12.69 28.71 -12.83
N GLU A 217 11.59 28.16 -13.35
CA GLU A 217 10.73 27.24 -12.55
C GLU A 217 11.36 25.84 -12.50
N GLY A 218 11.25 25.15 -11.35
CA GLY A 218 11.70 23.77 -11.24
C GLY A 218 10.95 22.86 -12.22
N PHE A 219 11.69 21.88 -12.75
CA PHE A 219 11.20 20.93 -13.77
C PHE A 219 9.91 20.23 -13.33
N SER A 220 9.80 19.91 -12.04
CA SER A 220 8.71 19.13 -11.46
C SER A 220 7.43 19.96 -11.29
N GLU A 221 7.57 21.25 -10.99
CA GLU A 221 6.49 22.21 -10.88
C GLU A 221 5.86 22.45 -12.25
N SER A 222 6.70 22.72 -13.26
CA SER A 222 6.26 22.84 -14.65
C SER A 222 5.54 21.57 -15.14
N PHE A 223 6.06 20.40 -14.79
CA PHE A 223 5.43 19.12 -15.11
C PHE A 223 4.05 18.99 -14.44
N PHE A 224 3.97 19.25 -13.13
CA PHE A 224 2.75 19.01 -12.36
C PHE A 224 1.65 20.06 -12.59
N TYR A 225 2.02 21.28 -12.96
CA TYR A 225 1.06 22.32 -13.34
C TYR A 225 0.06 21.83 -14.40
N ASN A 226 0.54 21.08 -15.39
CA ASN A 226 -0.29 20.49 -16.45
C ASN A 226 -1.34 19.50 -15.93
N TYR A 227 -1.10 18.89 -14.77
CA TYR A 227 -2.08 18.05 -14.10
C TYR A 227 -3.05 18.90 -13.27
N LEU A 228 -2.56 19.93 -12.57
CA LEU A 228 -3.40 20.80 -11.75
C LEU A 228 -4.45 21.57 -12.55
N ILE A 229 -4.15 22.00 -13.78
CA ILE A 229 -5.13 22.67 -14.68
C ILE A 229 -6.29 21.74 -15.10
N LEU A 230 -6.14 20.42 -14.94
CA LEU A 230 -7.25 19.48 -15.15
C LEU A 230 -8.21 19.50 -13.96
N LEU A 231 -7.69 19.77 -12.76
CA LEU A 231 -8.42 19.75 -11.50
C LEU A 231 -9.03 21.10 -11.15
N PHE A 232 -8.37 22.20 -11.52
CA PHE A 232 -8.80 23.55 -11.17
C PHE A 232 -8.83 24.45 -12.40
N ASP A 233 -9.71 25.45 -12.36
CA ASP A 233 -9.63 26.56 -13.32
C ASP A 233 -8.23 27.17 -13.21
N GLU A 234 -7.57 27.40 -14.34
CA GLU A 234 -6.25 28.03 -14.41
C GLU A 234 -6.20 29.34 -13.62
N ASN A 235 -7.31 30.08 -13.57
CA ASN A 235 -7.41 31.32 -12.81
C ASN A 235 -7.31 31.15 -11.28
N ARG A 236 -7.38 29.92 -10.79
CA ARG A 236 -7.30 29.58 -9.37
C ARG A 236 -5.92 29.06 -8.96
N ILE A 237 -5.07 28.74 -9.92
CA ILE A 237 -3.72 28.23 -9.68
C ILE A 237 -2.77 29.42 -9.73
N ILE A 238 -2.10 29.70 -8.61
CA ILE A 238 -1.16 30.79 -8.48
C ILE A 238 0.21 30.18 -8.16
N THR A 239 1.20 30.48 -8.99
CA THR A 239 2.60 30.11 -8.80
C THR A 239 3.46 31.36 -8.55
N GLN A 240 4.69 31.16 -8.08
CA GLN A 240 5.70 32.22 -7.89
C GLN A 240 5.21 33.41 -7.03
N HIS A 241 4.38 33.13 -6.03
CA HIS A 241 3.83 34.15 -5.16
C HIS A 241 4.18 33.87 -3.71
N SER A 242 4.65 34.88 -2.98
CA SER A 242 4.90 34.71 -1.55
C SER A 242 3.63 34.84 -0.72
N VAL A 243 3.54 34.06 0.35
CA VAL A 243 2.56 34.23 1.43
C VAL A 243 3.35 34.53 2.70
N GLY A 244 3.41 35.81 3.07
CA GLY A 244 4.35 36.28 4.08
C GLY A 244 5.80 36.15 3.57
N ILE A 245 6.62 35.40 4.31
CA ILE A 245 8.03 35.12 3.94
C ILE A 245 8.22 33.82 3.16
N TYR A 246 7.15 33.03 2.99
CA TYR A 246 7.21 31.72 2.35
C TYR A 246 6.78 31.81 0.89
N TYR A 247 7.30 30.92 0.06
CA TYR A 247 6.97 30.80 -1.35
C TYR A 247 6.41 29.41 -1.62
N PRO A 248 5.08 29.24 -1.57
CA PRO A 248 4.44 28.03 -2.03
C PRO A 248 4.77 27.69 -3.48
N ASP A 249 4.89 26.40 -3.79
CA ASP A 249 5.01 25.94 -5.18
C ASP A 249 3.72 26.22 -5.96
N PHE A 250 2.58 25.81 -5.38
CA PHE A 250 1.26 26.17 -5.89
C PHE A 250 0.31 26.62 -4.78
N ILE A 251 -0.36 27.73 -5.05
CA ILE A 251 -1.51 28.19 -4.29
C ILE A 251 -2.76 27.89 -5.09
N ILE A 252 -3.69 27.13 -4.52
CA ILE A 252 -5.04 27.01 -5.07
C ILE A 252 -5.95 27.98 -4.31
N ALA A 253 -6.24 29.10 -4.95
CA ALA A 253 -7.21 30.06 -4.44
C ALA A 253 -8.61 29.43 -4.51
N THR A 254 -9.36 29.53 -3.42
CA THR A 254 -10.74 29.05 -3.37
C THR A 254 -11.66 30.15 -2.88
N GLU A 255 -12.91 30.13 -3.36
CA GLU A 255 -13.96 31.01 -2.84
C GLU A 255 -14.48 30.55 -1.46
N ASN A 256 -13.96 29.43 -0.95
CA ASN A 256 -14.38 28.79 0.29
C ASN A 256 -13.46 29.18 1.45
N GLN A 257 -13.64 28.49 2.59
CA GLN A 257 -12.89 28.71 3.83
C GLN A 257 -11.38 28.48 3.70
N PHE A 258 -10.93 27.68 2.72
CA PHE A 258 -9.59 27.13 2.69
C PHE A 258 -8.89 27.46 1.38
N ASN A 259 -7.70 28.04 1.46
CA ASN A 259 -6.76 27.99 0.34
C ASN A 259 -5.91 26.73 0.47
N LEU A 260 -5.47 26.16 -0.66
CA LEU A 260 -4.51 25.07 -0.64
C LEU A 260 -3.12 25.63 -0.90
N ASP A 261 -2.19 25.13 -0.10
CA ASP A 261 -0.75 25.19 -0.32
C ASP A 261 -0.33 23.79 -0.78
N ILE A 262 0.01 23.64 -2.06
CA ILE A 262 0.49 22.38 -2.63
C ILE A 262 1.99 22.49 -2.85
N GLU A 263 2.74 21.56 -2.28
CA GLU A 263 4.20 21.58 -2.22
C GLU A 263 4.81 20.30 -2.80
N ILE A 264 5.94 20.48 -3.48
CA ILE A 264 6.77 19.44 -4.06
C ILE A 264 8.08 19.41 -3.28
N ASP A 265 8.21 18.40 -2.42
CA ASP A 265 9.38 18.25 -1.55
C ASP A 265 10.52 17.60 -2.31
N GLU A 266 11.52 18.41 -2.61
CA GLU A 266 12.78 18.03 -3.23
C GLU A 266 13.82 17.65 -2.16
N PRO A 267 14.63 16.60 -2.36
CA PRO A 267 15.63 16.20 -1.37
C PRO A 267 16.74 17.26 -1.17
N TYR A 268 17.06 18.03 -2.21
CA TYR A 268 18.05 19.11 -2.19
C TYR A 268 17.70 20.17 -3.22
N ALA A 269 18.09 21.43 -2.97
CA ALA A 269 17.89 22.54 -3.88
C ALA A 269 18.70 22.38 -5.18
N PHE A 270 18.11 22.73 -6.31
CA PHE A 270 18.75 22.52 -7.62
C PHE A 270 20.03 23.33 -7.83
N GLU A 271 20.02 24.61 -7.42
CA GLU A 271 21.17 25.51 -7.60
C GLU A 271 22.26 25.30 -6.55
N THR A 272 21.89 25.35 -5.26
CA THR A 272 22.87 25.29 -4.15
C THR A 272 23.31 23.87 -3.81
N ARG A 273 22.53 22.86 -4.21
CA ARG A 273 22.74 21.45 -3.86
C ARG A 273 22.61 21.13 -2.38
N GLU A 274 22.10 22.07 -1.59
CA GLU A 274 21.92 21.88 -0.15
C GLU A 274 20.61 21.12 0.14
N PRO A 275 20.58 20.22 1.12
CA PRO A 275 19.32 19.64 1.62
C PRO A 275 18.34 20.70 2.09
N ILE A 276 17.06 20.57 1.72
CA ILE A 276 16.02 21.57 2.02
C ILE A 276 14.79 21.00 2.74
N HIS A 277 14.30 19.82 2.35
CA HIS A 277 13.14 19.18 2.99
C HIS A 277 13.54 17.89 3.69
N TYR A 278 13.83 17.99 4.99
CA TYR A 278 14.30 16.85 5.78
C TYR A 278 13.86 16.93 7.24
N TYR A 279 13.93 15.79 7.92
CA TYR A 279 13.87 15.72 9.38
C TYR A 279 15.27 15.52 9.98
N PHE A 280 15.46 15.99 11.21
CA PHE A 280 16.70 15.80 11.96
C PHE A 280 16.63 14.46 12.72
N ASP A 281 17.53 13.52 12.39
CA ASP A 281 17.55 12.15 12.94
C ASP A 281 17.60 12.13 14.48
N ASP A 282 18.23 13.12 15.10
CA ASP A 282 18.47 13.17 16.53
C ASP A 282 17.42 13.95 17.33
N THR A 283 16.48 14.65 16.68
CA THR A 283 15.59 15.59 17.38
C THR A 283 14.10 15.51 17.05
N ASP A 284 13.63 14.57 16.21
CA ASP A 284 12.23 14.50 15.72
C ASP A 284 11.69 15.82 15.12
N ILE A 285 12.57 16.82 14.93
CA ILE A 285 12.25 18.14 14.37
C ILE A 285 12.27 18.03 12.84
N VAL A 286 11.29 18.66 12.20
CA VAL A 286 11.20 18.79 10.73
C VAL A 286 11.56 20.22 10.34
N ALA A 287 12.41 20.39 9.32
CA ALA A 287 12.85 21.71 8.87
C ALA A 287 11.67 22.65 8.54
N ASP A 288 10.60 22.10 7.95
CA ASP A 288 9.42 22.85 7.51
C ASP A 288 8.32 23.02 8.58
N GLU A 289 8.56 22.65 9.84
CA GLU A 289 7.50 22.66 10.86
C GLU A 289 6.95 24.08 11.12
N ILE A 290 7.82 25.10 11.15
CA ILE A 290 7.43 26.49 11.35
C ILE A 290 6.62 27.01 10.15
N ARG A 291 7.01 26.64 8.93
CA ARG A 291 6.28 26.95 7.69
C ARG A 291 4.89 26.34 7.72
N ASN A 292 4.80 25.03 7.96
CA ASN A 292 3.52 24.31 8.02
C ASN A 292 2.60 24.90 9.10
N LYS A 293 3.16 25.23 10.27
CA LYS A 293 2.41 25.91 11.34
C LYS A 293 1.87 27.26 10.90
N PHE A 294 2.67 28.08 10.20
CA PHE A 294 2.21 29.36 9.66
C PHE A 294 0.99 29.18 8.76
N PHE A 295 1.03 28.27 7.79
CA PHE A 295 -0.12 28.04 6.89
C PHE A 295 -1.35 27.52 7.64
N LYS A 296 -1.18 26.55 8.54
CA LYS A 296 -2.27 26.01 9.37
C LYS A 296 -2.95 27.09 10.22
N ASP A 297 -2.16 27.92 10.91
CA ASP A 297 -2.68 28.96 11.81
C ASP A 297 -3.50 30.04 11.06
N HIS A 298 -3.20 30.22 9.76
CA HIS A 298 -3.90 31.13 8.85
C HIS A 298 -5.02 30.47 8.03
N GLY A 299 -5.39 29.22 8.35
CA GLY A 299 -6.54 28.56 7.73
C GLY A 299 -6.27 27.97 6.34
N TRP A 300 -5.01 27.68 6.02
CA TRP A 300 -4.63 27.00 4.78
C TRP A 300 -4.56 25.49 4.98
N VAL A 301 -4.94 24.75 3.94
CA VAL A 301 -4.74 23.32 3.84
C VAL A 301 -3.41 23.10 3.14
N VAL A 302 -2.49 22.38 3.78
CA VAL A 302 -1.18 22.07 3.18
C VAL A 302 -1.18 20.63 2.70
N ILE A 303 -0.82 20.42 1.44
CA ILE A 303 -0.65 19.09 0.83
C ILE A 303 0.76 19.02 0.27
N ARG A 304 1.59 18.11 0.78
CA ARG A 304 2.97 17.93 0.31
C ARG A 304 3.15 16.56 -0.33
N PHE A 305 3.84 16.53 -1.46
CA PHE A 305 4.25 15.31 -2.16
C PHE A 305 5.77 15.30 -2.31
N THR A 306 6.40 14.14 -2.43
CA THR A 306 7.80 14.11 -2.88
C THR A 306 7.88 14.44 -4.37
N GLU A 307 9.00 15.04 -4.80
CA GLU A 307 9.29 15.23 -6.23
C GLU A 307 9.14 13.93 -7.03
N LYS A 308 9.53 12.80 -6.41
CA LYS A 308 9.38 11.47 -7.00
C LYS A 308 7.93 11.06 -7.19
N GLN A 309 7.04 11.27 -6.21
CA GLN A 309 5.62 10.99 -6.37
C GLN A 309 5.03 11.81 -7.52
N ILE A 310 5.39 13.09 -7.59
CA ILE A 310 4.91 14.00 -8.64
C ILE A 310 5.33 13.51 -10.03
N LEU A 311 6.61 13.19 -10.22
CA LEU A 311 7.12 12.78 -11.53
C LEU A 311 6.71 11.36 -11.93
N THR A 312 6.53 10.43 -10.99
CA THR A 312 6.26 9.01 -11.29
C THR A 312 4.79 8.60 -11.17
N GLN A 313 4.00 9.32 -10.37
CA GLN A 313 2.60 9.00 -10.04
C GLN A 313 1.71 10.26 -10.01
N PRO A 314 1.77 11.18 -11.01
CA PRO A 314 1.06 12.46 -10.96
C PRO A 314 -0.47 12.30 -10.86
N GLU A 315 -1.05 11.31 -11.54
CA GLU A 315 -2.50 11.02 -11.47
C GLU A 315 -2.93 10.58 -10.07
N SER A 316 -2.06 9.86 -9.36
CA SER A 316 -2.32 9.44 -7.97
C SER A 316 -2.19 10.63 -7.00
N CYS A 317 -1.28 11.57 -7.27
CA CYS A 317 -1.21 12.84 -6.55
C CYS A 317 -2.50 13.65 -6.73
N CYS A 318 -3.01 13.73 -7.97
CA CYS A 318 -4.30 14.35 -8.27
C CYS A 318 -5.48 13.65 -7.57
N ALA A 319 -5.50 12.32 -7.53
CA ALA A 319 -6.51 11.56 -6.81
C ALA A 319 -6.53 11.93 -5.32
N GLU A 320 -5.35 12.09 -4.70
CA GLU A 320 -5.24 12.50 -3.30
C GLU A 320 -5.72 13.94 -3.08
N ILE A 321 -5.33 14.89 -3.94
CA ILE A 321 -5.84 16.27 -3.89
C ILE A 321 -7.38 16.27 -3.97
N ILE A 322 -7.96 15.50 -4.88
CA ILE A 322 -9.42 15.38 -5.02
C ILE A 322 -10.06 14.81 -3.75
N ARG A 323 -9.42 13.83 -3.08
CA ARG A 323 -9.93 13.29 -1.81
C ARG A 323 -9.95 14.36 -0.73
N VAL A 324 -8.87 15.12 -0.57
CA VAL A 324 -8.79 16.24 0.38
C VAL A 324 -9.83 17.31 0.05
N CYS A 325 -9.96 17.69 -1.22
CA CYS A 325 -10.97 18.66 -1.66
C CYS A 325 -12.40 18.17 -1.36
N LYS A 326 -12.70 16.89 -1.56
CA LYS A 326 -14.01 16.32 -1.23
C LYS A 326 -14.28 16.33 0.28
N GLU A 327 -13.29 15.99 1.09
CA GLU A 327 -13.41 15.99 2.55
C GLU A 327 -13.66 17.40 3.11
N LEU A 328 -13.02 18.40 2.52
CA LEU A 328 -13.09 19.80 2.96
C LEU A 328 -14.08 20.66 2.16
N TYR A 329 -14.84 20.04 1.26
CA TYR A 329 -15.79 20.72 0.38
C TYR A 329 -15.17 21.86 -0.43
N ILE A 330 -13.94 21.66 -0.91
CA ILE A 330 -13.23 22.63 -1.75
C ILE A 330 -13.61 22.35 -3.21
N PRO A 331 -14.08 23.36 -3.98
CA PRO A 331 -14.51 23.13 -5.35
C PRO A 331 -13.32 22.77 -6.25
N PHE A 332 -13.51 21.76 -7.09
CA PHE A 332 -12.61 21.35 -8.16
C PHE A 332 -13.46 21.04 -9.40
N ASN A 333 -12.82 20.85 -10.55
CA ASN A 333 -13.47 20.50 -11.80
C ASN A 333 -14.04 19.07 -11.71
N GLU A 334 -15.34 18.93 -11.46
CA GLU A 334 -16.00 17.63 -11.34
C GLU A 334 -15.98 16.78 -12.63
N ASN A 335 -15.62 17.38 -13.77
CA ASN A 335 -15.47 16.68 -15.04
C ASN A 335 -14.04 16.13 -15.25
N CYS A 336 -13.11 16.32 -14.30
CA CYS A 336 -11.78 15.75 -14.41
C CYS A 336 -11.86 14.21 -14.47
N GLU A 337 -11.25 13.60 -15.48
CA GLU A 337 -11.23 12.14 -15.67
C GLU A 337 -10.16 11.44 -14.83
N VAL A 338 -9.97 11.88 -13.58
CA VAL A 338 -9.01 11.28 -12.64
C VAL A 338 -9.68 10.12 -11.90
N ASP A 339 -9.07 8.94 -11.95
CA ASP A 339 -9.52 7.80 -11.14
C ASP A 339 -9.16 8.02 -9.67
N ILE A 340 -10.17 8.35 -8.86
CA ILE A 340 -10.03 8.63 -7.43
C ILE A 340 -9.66 7.41 -6.58
N ASP A 341 -9.76 6.21 -7.14
CA ASP A 341 -9.36 4.95 -6.48
C ASP A 341 -7.87 4.62 -6.69
N LEU A 342 -7.11 5.48 -7.38
CA LEU A 342 -5.66 5.33 -7.49
C LEU A 342 -4.99 5.43 -6.12
N ASP A 343 -4.15 4.45 -5.83
CA ASP A 343 -3.32 4.44 -4.62
C ASP A 343 -1.98 5.12 -4.93
N ILE A 344 -1.58 6.07 -4.08
CA ILE A 344 -0.27 6.71 -4.14
C ILE A 344 0.72 5.98 -3.22
N SER A 345 1.95 5.78 -3.68
CA SER A 345 2.98 5.15 -2.84
C SER A 345 3.28 5.99 -1.60
N ILE A 346 3.26 5.38 -0.42
CA ILE A 346 3.67 6.04 0.83
C ILE A 346 5.19 6.12 0.87
N GLU A 347 5.73 7.34 0.96
CA GLU A 347 7.17 7.60 1.07
C GLU A 347 7.50 8.21 2.42
N LYS A 348 8.59 7.77 3.06
CA LYS A 348 9.06 8.34 4.32
C LYS A 348 9.74 9.68 4.02
N MET A 349 9.51 10.70 4.86
CA MET A 349 10.33 11.92 4.83
C MET A 349 11.81 11.58 5.01
N PRO A 350 12.71 12.08 4.15
CA PRO A 350 14.13 11.76 4.24
C PRO A 350 14.79 12.50 5.40
N SER A 351 15.82 11.88 5.97
CA SER A 351 16.71 12.54 6.93
C SER A 351 17.72 13.44 6.21
N TYR A 352 18.36 14.33 6.95
CA TYR A 352 19.41 15.18 6.40
C TYR A 352 20.50 14.38 5.67
N ASN A 353 20.93 13.25 6.25
CA ASN A 353 21.94 12.38 5.65
C ASN A 353 21.42 11.67 4.39
N GLU A 354 20.15 11.25 4.40
CA GLU A 354 19.50 10.65 3.22
C GLU A 354 19.41 11.67 2.06
N CYS A 355 19.17 12.96 2.37
CA CYS A 355 19.20 14.04 1.38
C CYS A 355 20.61 14.28 0.79
N LEU A 356 21.65 14.28 1.64
CA LEU A 356 23.04 14.38 1.16
C LEU A 356 23.42 13.19 0.27
N GLU A 357 22.98 11.99 0.63
CA GLU A 357 23.19 10.80 -0.20
C GLU A 357 22.44 10.91 -1.53
N ALA A 358 21.22 11.44 -1.53
CA ALA A 358 20.45 11.68 -2.75
C ALA A 358 21.15 12.69 -3.67
N GLU A 359 21.76 13.75 -3.13
CA GLU A 359 22.57 14.72 -3.89
C GLU A 359 23.79 14.05 -4.50
N LYS A 360 24.57 13.33 -3.69
CA LYS A 360 25.77 12.62 -4.15
C LYS A 360 25.46 11.63 -5.27
N ASN A 361 24.30 10.97 -5.17
CA ASN A 361 23.81 10.02 -6.16
C ASN A 361 23.12 10.69 -7.36
N LYS A 362 22.98 12.02 -7.39
CA LYS A 362 22.28 12.80 -8.42
C LYS A 362 20.87 12.26 -8.66
N THR A 363 20.16 11.96 -7.58
CA THR A 363 18.86 11.29 -7.63
C THR A 363 17.84 12.12 -8.40
N ARG A 364 17.80 13.44 -8.20
CA ARG A 364 16.87 14.33 -8.92
C ARG A 364 17.15 14.32 -10.43
N GLU A 365 18.40 14.49 -10.85
CA GLU A 365 18.73 14.50 -12.28
C GLU A 365 18.48 13.16 -12.96
N LYS A 366 18.75 12.05 -12.27
CA LYS A 366 18.39 10.72 -12.77
C LYS A 366 16.87 10.59 -12.93
N LEU A 367 16.11 11.07 -11.95
CA LEU A 367 14.65 11.06 -12.01
C LEU A 367 14.12 11.91 -13.16
N HIS A 368 14.64 13.13 -13.34
CA HIS A 368 14.29 14.02 -14.44
C HIS A 368 14.60 13.40 -15.80
N SER A 369 15.69 12.64 -15.93
CA SER A 369 16.06 11.98 -17.20
C SER A 369 15.14 10.83 -17.63
N LEU A 370 14.22 10.39 -16.76
CA LEU A 370 13.27 9.31 -17.05
C LEU A 370 11.92 9.81 -17.56
N ILE A 371 11.67 11.12 -17.45
CA ILE A 371 10.43 11.81 -17.85
C ILE A 371 10.73 12.62 -19.11
#